data_AF-D2Z767-F1
#
_entry.id   AF-D2Z767-F1
#
_cell.length_a   1.000
_cell.length_b   1.000
_cell.length_c   1.000
_cell.angle_alpha   90.00
_cell.angle_beta   90.00
_cell.angle_gamma   90.00
#
_symmetry.space_group_name_H-M   'P 1'
#
loop_
_entity.id
_entity.type
_entity.pdbx_description
1 polymer ?
#
loop_
_entity_poly.entity_id
_entity_poly.type
_entity_poly.pdbx_seq_one_letter_code
_entity_poly.pdbx_strand_id
1 'polypeptide(L)'
;MVQEVVLSALVERWKKEEGIRTLCSDYGKDIGAYKKYQESSEREARVKARKLWNSMSDRYWQIFREILIAMIKTLPVSLSFSSKERLFLDCGFLSPGVTPFNEDLPSWLDQEIPDDMFRYFSFTDLWIEKYALLYNRDKRSGVGRFGDKFQRYQAQLSGALKRAAFSLRAMLPQIPECPKEKADELVDRLEKNLEPFLERHMRTRYFRELEKKEYNEVVDGANSFFYARKEIESILTRAVRSVEGFEDSQRRKLKGLLDDVVFLGSVTIHIRNEMDRWDKAVERGSAKFGTESDGDRLVQMEEALKVKREIAAQMAGMARTDTSPLCQQSHQPPLTFEAVSEILNRLVPLDNDMLRVPRVRMYGIPRVVIVPGQGYGTYDWTDNTFMLPLFPSYSAERAVAYSLATFRWDADEDREFKNTYELLKENRGKSIKGLASSFSNDYYLWLTKERFGFRVLPREVRDWFKTKFDSEGVR
;
A
#
# COMPACT_ATOMS: atom_id res chain seq x y z
N MET A 1 -30.70 -19.90 -3.08
CA MET A 1 -30.78 -19.06 -4.31
C MET A 1 -29.46 -18.50 -4.81
N VAL A 2 -28.46 -18.14 -3.97
CA VAL A 2 -27.14 -17.65 -4.46
C VAL A 2 -26.24 -18.77 -5.03
N GLN A 3 -26.58 -20.03 -4.73
CA GLN A 3 -25.77 -21.25 -4.86
C GLN A 3 -25.42 -21.70 -6.29
N GLU A 4 -26.30 -21.47 -7.26
CA GLU A 4 -26.09 -21.87 -8.67
C GLU A 4 -25.77 -20.68 -9.58
N VAL A 5 -25.70 -19.47 -9.01
CA VAL A 5 -25.77 -18.24 -9.79
C VAL A 5 -24.42 -17.81 -10.33
N VAL A 6 -23.29 -18.05 -9.63
CA VAL A 6 -21.99 -17.52 -10.11
C VAL A 6 -21.51 -18.28 -11.34
N LEU A 7 -21.29 -19.60 -11.25
CA LEU A 7 -20.86 -20.40 -12.40
C LEU A 7 -21.88 -20.36 -13.54
N SER A 8 -23.18 -20.43 -13.26
CA SER A 8 -24.19 -20.35 -14.32
C SER A 8 -24.25 -18.95 -14.96
N ALA A 9 -24.05 -17.87 -14.18
CA ALA A 9 -23.96 -16.52 -14.75
C ALA A 9 -22.68 -16.34 -15.58
N LEU A 10 -21.56 -16.94 -15.18
CA LEU A 10 -20.34 -16.97 -15.98
C LEU A 10 -20.58 -17.71 -17.29
N VAL A 11 -21.18 -18.91 -17.24
CA VAL A 11 -21.51 -19.69 -18.45
C VAL A 11 -22.48 -18.95 -19.35
N GLU A 12 -23.52 -18.32 -18.81
CA GLU A 12 -24.51 -17.58 -19.61
C GLU A 12 -23.89 -16.35 -20.27
N ARG A 13 -23.11 -15.55 -19.51
CA ARG A 13 -22.41 -14.37 -20.05
C ARG A 13 -21.39 -14.76 -21.12
N TRP A 14 -20.66 -15.84 -20.90
CA TRP A 14 -19.56 -16.29 -21.75
C TRP A 14 -19.91 -17.48 -22.63
N LYS A 15 -21.20 -17.69 -22.95
CA LYS A 15 -21.68 -18.89 -23.66
C LYS A 15 -21.08 -19.13 -25.05
N LYS A 16 -20.54 -18.07 -25.67
CA LYS A 16 -19.88 -18.12 -26.98
C LYS A 16 -18.38 -18.46 -26.87
N GLU A 17 -17.80 -18.39 -25.68
CA GLU A 17 -16.38 -18.65 -25.44
C GLU A 17 -16.21 -20.10 -24.96
N GLU A 18 -15.82 -20.99 -25.87
CA GLU A 18 -15.71 -22.42 -25.59
C GLU A 18 -14.71 -22.76 -24.47
N GLY A 19 -13.62 -22.00 -24.36
CA GLY A 19 -12.62 -22.13 -23.30
C GLY A 19 -13.24 -21.92 -21.91
N ILE A 20 -13.96 -20.81 -21.72
CA ILE A 20 -14.62 -20.49 -20.45
C ILE A 20 -15.70 -21.53 -20.13
N ARG A 21 -16.51 -21.92 -21.12
CA ARG A 21 -17.57 -22.94 -20.95
C ARG A 21 -17.00 -24.29 -20.51
N THR A 22 -15.91 -24.74 -21.14
CA THR A 22 -15.26 -26.01 -20.81
C THR A 22 -14.70 -25.98 -19.40
N LEU A 23 -13.99 -24.90 -19.05
CA LEU A 23 -13.46 -24.70 -17.70
C LEU A 23 -14.59 -24.66 -16.66
N CYS A 24 -15.68 -23.96 -16.90
CA CYS A 24 -16.82 -23.93 -15.97
C CYS A 24 -17.48 -25.30 -15.81
N SER A 25 -17.60 -26.08 -16.89
CA SER A 25 -18.12 -27.45 -16.86
C SER A 25 -17.25 -28.37 -16.02
N ASP A 26 -15.93 -28.33 -16.23
CA ASP A 26 -14.98 -29.12 -15.44
C ASP A 26 -14.94 -28.66 -13.98
N TYR A 27 -15.12 -27.36 -13.73
CA TYR A 27 -15.36 -26.84 -12.39
C TYR A 27 -16.56 -27.49 -11.72
N GLY A 28 -17.70 -27.57 -12.43
CA GLY A 28 -18.91 -28.22 -11.92
C GLY A 28 -18.70 -29.70 -11.57
N LYS A 29 -17.95 -30.43 -12.40
CA LYS A 29 -17.59 -31.84 -12.13
C LYS A 29 -16.74 -31.96 -10.86
N ASP A 30 -15.71 -31.14 -10.72
CA ASP A 30 -14.83 -31.13 -9.55
C ASP A 30 -15.59 -30.76 -8.27
N ILE A 31 -16.54 -29.82 -8.36
CA ILE A 31 -17.43 -29.47 -7.24
C ILE A 31 -18.26 -30.67 -6.81
N GLY A 32 -18.91 -31.35 -7.76
CA GLY A 32 -19.72 -32.54 -7.49
C GLY A 32 -18.90 -33.67 -6.86
N ALA A 33 -17.64 -33.85 -7.28
CA ALA A 33 -16.72 -34.80 -6.69
C ALA A 33 -16.24 -34.35 -5.30
N TYR A 34 -15.90 -33.07 -5.13
CA TYR A 34 -15.36 -32.52 -3.89
C TYR A 34 -16.34 -32.66 -2.73
N LYS A 35 -17.61 -32.31 -2.96
CA LYS A 35 -18.69 -32.45 -1.97
C LYS A 35 -18.82 -33.87 -1.42
N LYS A 36 -18.56 -34.90 -2.24
CA LYS A 36 -18.61 -36.31 -1.80
C LYS A 36 -17.48 -36.68 -0.83
N TYR A 37 -16.35 -35.99 -0.89
CA TYR A 37 -15.16 -36.29 -0.10
C TYR A 37 -14.91 -35.32 1.06
N GLN A 38 -15.52 -34.13 1.04
CA GLN A 38 -15.23 -33.03 1.98
C GLN A 38 -15.51 -33.40 3.45
N GLU A 39 -16.59 -34.15 3.71
CA GLU A 39 -17.01 -34.53 5.06
C GLU A 39 -16.48 -35.90 5.52
N SER A 40 -15.74 -36.60 4.65
CA SER A 40 -15.23 -37.94 4.98
C SER A 40 -14.06 -37.88 5.96
N SER A 41 -14.12 -38.71 7.00
CA SER A 41 -13.03 -38.90 7.96
C SER A 41 -11.89 -39.77 7.41
N GLU A 42 -12.09 -40.45 6.30
CA GLU A 42 -11.11 -41.36 5.70
C GLU A 42 -9.91 -40.60 5.11
N ARG A 43 -8.70 -41.11 5.37
CA ARG A 43 -7.47 -40.49 4.87
C ARG A 43 -7.44 -40.35 3.35
N GLU A 44 -7.85 -41.39 2.62
CA GLU A 44 -7.87 -41.36 1.16
C GLU A 44 -8.85 -40.34 0.60
N ALA A 45 -10.03 -40.23 1.21
CA ALA A 45 -11.02 -39.23 0.85
C ALA A 45 -10.49 -37.81 1.09
N ARG A 46 -9.83 -37.54 2.23
CA ARG A 46 -9.20 -36.24 2.49
C ARG A 46 -8.09 -35.90 1.47
N VAL A 47 -7.28 -36.88 1.07
CA VAL A 47 -6.27 -36.69 0.01
C VAL A 47 -6.92 -36.36 -1.33
N LYS A 48 -8.01 -37.05 -1.69
CA LYS A 48 -8.79 -36.78 -2.91
C LYS A 48 -9.43 -35.38 -2.87
N ALA A 49 -10.07 -35.01 -1.76
CA ALA A 49 -10.65 -33.68 -1.55
C ALA A 49 -9.59 -32.59 -1.70
N ARG A 50 -8.39 -32.79 -1.15
CA ARG A 50 -7.28 -31.84 -1.29
C ARG A 50 -6.81 -31.68 -2.74
N LYS A 51 -6.70 -32.78 -3.50
CA LYS A 51 -6.35 -32.73 -4.93
C LYS A 51 -7.41 -31.96 -5.74
N LEU A 52 -8.69 -32.21 -5.47
CA LEU A 52 -9.80 -31.49 -6.10
C LEU A 52 -9.78 -30.00 -5.74
N TRP A 53 -9.51 -29.65 -4.48
CA TRP A 53 -9.37 -28.26 -4.05
C TRP A 53 -8.25 -27.54 -4.81
N ASN A 54 -7.08 -28.15 -4.94
CA ASN A 54 -5.97 -27.59 -5.71
C ASN A 54 -6.32 -27.45 -7.20
N SER A 55 -7.01 -28.44 -7.78
CA SER A 55 -7.52 -28.39 -9.16
C SER A 55 -8.46 -27.19 -9.38
N MET A 56 -9.42 -27.01 -8.46
CA MET A 56 -10.36 -25.88 -8.48
C MET A 56 -9.63 -24.52 -8.32
N SER A 57 -8.66 -24.44 -7.40
CA SER A 57 -7.80 -23.27 -7.21
C SER A 57 -7.03 -22.90 -8.49
N ASP A 58 -6.46 -23.88 -9.18
CA ASP A 58 -5.75 -23.62 -10.45
C ASP A 58 -6.72 -23.22 -11.56
N ARG A 59 -7.90 -23.84 -11.59
CA ARG A 59 -8.94 -23.51 -12.56
C ARG A 59 -9.50 -22.10 -12.37
N TYR A 60 -9.50 -21.57 -11.15
CA TYR A 60 -9.84 -20.17 -10.91
C TYR A 60 -8.98 -19.23 -11.76
N TRP A 61 -7.67 -19.41 -11.72
CA TRP A 61 -6.73 -18.56 -12.46
C TRP A 61 -6.87 -18.72 -13.97
N GLN A 62 -7.18 -19.94 -14.43
CA GLN A 62 -7.45 -20.21 -15.85
C GLN A 62 -8.72 -19.48 -16.33
N ILE A 63 -9.81 -19.56 -15.55
CA ILE A 63 -11.05 -18.85 -15.88
C ILE A 63 -10.82 -17.34 -15.89
N PHE A 64 -10.08 -16.79 -14.92
CA PHE A 64 -9.72 -15.37 -14.92
C PHE A 64 -9.01 -15.00 -16.23
N ARG A 65 -7.93 -15.72 -16.57
CA ARG A 65 -7.17 -15.49 -17.80
C ARG A 65 -8.08 -15.49 -19.03
N GLU A 66 -8.93 -16.50 -19.18
CA GLU A 66 -9.83 -16.61 -20.33
C GLU A 66 -10.88 -15.47 -20.37
N ILE A 67 -11.43 -15.05 -19.22
CA ILE A 67 -12.34 -13.90 -19.14
C ILE A 67 -11.63 -12.62 -19.61
N LEU A 68 -10.41 -12.36 -19.14
CA LEU A 68 -9.65 -11.18 -19.57
C LEU A 68 -9.37 -11.20 -21.07
N ILE A 69 -8.91 -12.34 -21.61
CA ILE A 69 -8.65 -12.48 -23.05
C ILE A 69 -9.93 -12.25 -23.85
N ALA A 70 -11.05 -12.87 -23.46
CA ALA A 70 -12.33 -12.73 -24.15
C ALA A 70 -12.83 -11.28 -24.14
N MET A 71 -12.71 -10.58 -23.01
CA MET A 71 -13.04 -9.16 -22.94
C MET A 71 -12.15 -8.33 -23.87
N ILE A 72 -10.83 -8.51 -23.80
CA ILE A 72 -9.85 -7.70 -24.54
C ILE A 72 -9.96 -7.91 -26.05
N LYS A 73 -10.29 -9.13 -26.53
CA LYS A 73 -10.52 -9.41 -27.95
C LYS A 73 -11.61 -8.53 -28.57
N THR A 74 -12.59 -8.07 -27.80
CA THR A 74 -13.63 -7.14 -28.26
C THR A 74 -13.16 -5.69 -28.33
N LEU A 75 -11.93 -5.41 -27.86
CA LEU A 75 -11.30 -4.09 -27.79
C LEU A 75 -12.22 -3.01 -27.18
N PRO A 76 -12.81 -3.23 -25.99
CA PRO A 76 -13.78 -2.31 -25.43
C PRO A 76 -13.13 -0.97 -25.04
N VAL A 77 -13.95 0.05 -24.77
CA VAL A 77 -13.44 1.33 -24.23
C VAL A 77 -12.90 1.13 -22.82
N SER A 78 -13.55 0.29 -22.01
CA SER A 78 -13.10 -0.11 -20.67
C SER A 78 -13.51 -1.56 -20.42
N LEU A 79 -12.76 -2.26 -19.58
CA LEU A 79 -13.20 -3.54 -19.03
C LEU A 79 -14.34 -3.28 -18.03
N SER A 80 -15.30 -4.20 -17.98
CA SER A 80 -16.43 -4.14 -17.04
C SER A 80 -16.81 -5.54 -16.55
N PHE A 81 -16.78 -5.71 -15.24
CA PHE A 81 -17.10 -6.96 -14.56
C PHE A 81 -18.45 -6.83 -13.87
N SER A 82 -19.31 -7.83 -14.06
CA SER A 82 -20.59 -7.91 -13.35
C SER A 82 -20.38 -8.24 -11.87
N SER A 83 -21.34 -7.96 -11.00
CA SER A 83 -21.23 -8.31 -9.58
C SER A 83 -21.00 -9.82 -9.35
N LYS A 84 -21.50 -10.69 -10.24
CA LYS A 84 -21.24 -12.15 -10.17
C LYS A 84 -19.82 -12.52 -10.57
N GLU A 85 -19.26 -11.86 -11.57
CA GLU A 85 -17.83 -12.01 -11.90
C GLU A 85 -16.96 -11.46 -10.79
N ARG A 86 -17.29 -10.31 -10.21
CA ARG A 86 -16.51 -9.75 -9.10
C ARG A 86 -16.59 -10.61 -7.84
N LEU A 87 -17.75 -11.20 -7.50
CA LEU A 87 -17.84 -12.20 -6.42
C LEU A 87 -16.87 -13.37 -6.66
N PHE A 88 -16.70 -13.80 -7.92
CA PHE A 88 -15.74 -14.83 -8.25
C PHE A 88 -14.30 -14.28 -8.19
N LEU A 89 -13.98 -13.25 -8.98
CA LEU A 89 -12.62 -12.76 -9.25
C LEU A 89 -12.01 -11.91 -8.12
N ASP A 90 -12.81 -11.17 -7.37
CA ASP A 90 -12.33 -10.36 -6.25
C ASP A 90 -12.44 -11.14 -4.93
N CYS A 91 -13.44 -12.03 -4.81
CA CYS A 91 -13.74 -12.70 -3.54
C CYS A 91 -13.48 -14.20 -3.50
N GLY A 92 -13.15 -14.83 -4.63
CA GLY A 92 -12.97 -16.28 -4.70
C GLY A 92 -14.25 -17.07 -4.38
N PHE A 93 -15.42 -16.43 -4.47
CA PHE A 93 -16.69 -17.06 -4.14
C PHE A 93 -17.28 -17.80 -5.34
N LEU A 94 -17.79 -19.01 -5.10
CA LEU A 94 -18.32 -19.91 -6.14
C LEU A 94 -19.75 -20.28 -5.81
N SER A 95 -19.90 -21.03 -4.73
CA SER A 95 -21.19 -21.50 -4.23
C SER A 95 -21.03 -21.88 -2.75
N PRO A 96 -22.06 -21.67 -1.92
CA PRO A 96 -22.05 -22.04 -0.49
C PRO A 96 -21.70 -23.50 -0.20
N GLY A 97 -21.93 -24.40 -1.16
CA GLY A 97 -21.61 -25.83 -0.99
C GLY A 97 -20.15 -26.18 -1.29
N VAL A 98 -19.30 -25.20 -1.62
CA VAL A 98 -17.88 -25.39 -1.95
C VAL A 98 -17.04 -24.37 -1.20
N THR A 99 -17.43 -23.10 -1.33
CA THR A 99 -16.87 -21.99 -0.57
C THR A 99 -17.95 -21.46 0.35
N PRO A 100 -17.70 -21.36 1.67
CA PRO A 100 -18.68 -20.79 2.58
C PRO A 100 -19.09 -19.39 2.09
N PHE A 101 -20.39 -19.11 2.06
CA PHE A 101 -20.85 -17.76 1.77
C PHE A 101 -20.63 -16.88 2.99
N ASN A 102 -20.09 -15.70 2.73
CA ASN A 102 -19.86 -14.67 3.71
C ASN A 102 -20.79 -13.50 3.35
N GLU A 103 -21.64 -13.13 4.30
CA GLU A 103 -22.73 -12.17 4.09
C GLU A 103 -22.22 -10.75 3.82
N ASP A 104 -20.97 -10.46 4.18
CA ASP A 104 -20.35 -9.15 3.97
C ASP A 104 -19.81 -8.96 2.54
N LEU A 105 -19.71 -10.02 1.73
CA LEU A 105 -19.13 -9.94 0.38
C LEU A 105 -19.90 -9.04 -0.58
N PRO A 106 -21.25 -9.06 -0.64
CA PRO A 106 -22.00 -8.13 -1.49
C PRO A 106 -21.74 -6.67 -1.13
N SER A 107 -21.79 -6.30 0.16
CA SER A 107 -21.48 -4.94 0.60
C SER A 107 -20.02 -4.56 0.34
N TRP A 108 -19.10 -5.52 0.43
CA TRP A 108 -17.68 -5.29 0.12
C TRP A 108 -17.47 -4.92 -1.36
N LEU A 109 -18.26 -5.45 -2.29
CA LEU A 109 -18.15 -5.11 -3.72
C LEU A 109 -18.52 -3.66 -4.03
N ASP A 110 -19.42 -3.09 -3.23
CA ASP A 110 -19.97 -1.75 -3.39
C ASP A 110 -19.39 -0.75 -2.36
N GLN A 111 -18.31 -1.13 -1.66
CA GLN A 111 -17.68 -0.28 -0.65
C GLN A 111 -17.13 1.01 -1.26
N GLU A 112 -17.14 2.09 -0.48
CA GLU A 112 -16.51 3.34 -0.88
C GLU A 112 -14.98 3.21 -0.87
N ILE A 113 -14.34 3.88 -1.82
CA ILE A 113 -12.88 3.97 -1.90
C ILE A 113 -12.44 5.19 -1.07
N PRO A 114 -11.61 5.00 -0.03
CA PRO A 114 -11.07 6.11 0.74
C PRO A 114 -10.29 7.07 -0.14
N ASP A 115 -10.51 8.36 0.09
CA ASP A 115 -9.86 9.41 -0.67
C ASP A 115 -8.73 10.04 0.15
N ASP A 116 -7.65 9.28 0.29
CA ASP A 116 -6.42 9.65 0.99
C ASP A 116 -5.18 9.64 0.05
N MET A 117 -3.97 9.56 0.59
CA MET A 117 -2.74 9.58 -0.22
C MET A 117 -2.52 8.33 -1.09
N PHE A 118 -3.18 7.21 -0.74
CA PHE A 118 -3.09 5.96 -1.48
C PHE A 118 -4.13 5.89 -2.59
N ARG A 119 -3.97 4.88 -3.44
CA ARG A 119 -4.97 4.46 -4.43
C ARG A 119 -5.34 3.03 -4.13
N TYR A 120 -6.63 2.78 -3.95
CA TYR A 120 -7.16 1.47 -3.61
C TYR A 120 -7.84 0.83 -4.82
N PHE A 121 -7.66 -0.47 -4.97
CA PHE A 121 -8.20 -1.25 -6.08
C PHE A 121 -8.70 -2.59 -5.55
N SER A 122 -9.86 -3.03 -6.04
CA SER A 122 -10.16 -4.46 -6.05
C SER A 122 -9.22 -5.15 -7.04
N PHE A 123 -9.21 -6.48 -7.03
CA PHE A 123 -8.36 -7.20 -7.97
C PHE A 123 -8.78 -6.95 -9.42
N THR A 124 -10.09 -6.85 -9.71
CA THR A 124 -10.64 -6.50 -11.01
C THR A 124 -10.36 -5.04 -11.40
N ASP A 125 -10.41 -4.08 -10.48
CA ASP A 125 -10.09 -2.67 -10.76
C ASP A 125 -8.64 -2.48 -11.23
N LEU A 126 -7.71 -3.27 -10.67
CA LEU A 126 -6.32 -3.29 -11.13
C LEU A 126 -6.22 -3.64 -12.62
N TRP A 127 -7.01 -4.62 -13.10
CA TRP A 127 -7.01 -5.03 -14.50
C TRP A 127 -7.69 -4.01 -15.41
N ILE A 128 -8.72 -3.30 -14.90
CA ILE A 128 -9.32 -2.17 -15.61
C ILE A 128 -8.26 -1.08 -15.83
N GLU A 129 -7.51 -0.70 -14.79
CA GLU A 129 -6.45 0.31 -14.90
C GLU A 129 -5.33 -0.15 -15.84
N LYS A 130 -4.88 -1.40 -15.70
CA LYS A 130 -3.82 -1.97 -16.55
C LYS A 130 -4.23 -2.03 -18.02
N TYR A 131 -5.45 -2.45 -18.32
CA TYR A 131 -6.01 -2.44 -19.67
C TYR A 131 -6.04 -1.02 -20.23
N ALA A 132 -6.55 -0.06 -19.44
CA ALA A 132 -6.68 1.31 -19.90
C ALA A 132 -5.32 1.94 -20.27
N LEU A 133 -4.26 1.60 -19.54
CA LEU A 133 -2.89 2.03 -19.86
C LEU A 133 -2.31 1.30 -21.08
N LEU A 134 -2.41 -0.03 -21.15
CA LEU A 134 -1.85 -0.83 -22.24
C LEU A 134 -2.52 -0.53 -23.59
N TYR A 135 -3.83 -0.27 -23.59
CA TYR A 135 -4.61 0.00 -24.81
C TYR A 135 -4.89 1.49 -25.02
N ASN A 136 -4.23 2.37 -24.26
CA ASN A 136 -4.35 3.83 -24.37
C ASN A 136 -5.82 4.33 -24.36
N ARG A 137 -6.62 3.78 -23.44
CA ARG A 137 -8.04 4.11 -23.27
C ARG A 137 -8.27 5.25 -22.28
N ASP A 138 -7.42 5.40 -21.27
CA ASP A 138 -7.48 6.54 -20.34
C ASP A 138 -6.57 7.66 -20.83
N LYS A 139 -7.19 8.71 -21.38
CA LYS A 139 -6.50 9.89 -21.92
C LYS A 139 -6.58 11.11 -21.00
N ARG A 140 -7.06 10.94 -19.77
CA ARG A 140 -7.09 12.04 -18.79
C ARG A 140 -5.66 12.45 -18.48
N SER A 141 -5.44 13.76 -18.39
CA SER A 141 -4.17 14.29 -17.86
C SER A 141 -4.03 13.98 -16.38
N GLY A 142 -2.81 14.10 -15.86
CA GLY A 142 -2.50 14.00 -14.45
C GLY A 142 -3.36 14.96 -13.64
N VAL A 143 -3.54 16.19 -14.13
CA VAL A 143 -4.46 17.18 -13.54
C VAL A 143 -5.89 16.68 -13.51
N GLY A 144 -6.40 16.15 -14.62
CA GLY A 144 -7.76 15.61 -14.69
C GLY A 144 -7.99 14.37 -13.81
N ARG A 145 -6.92 13.71 -13.36
CA ARG A 145 -6.99 12.50 -12.54
C ARG A 145 -6.71 12.73 -11.06
N PHE A 146 -5.81 13.64 -10.72
CA PHE A 146 -5.34 13.86 -9.35
C PHE A 146 -5.53 15.31 -8.86
N GLY A 147 -6.02 16.22 -9.71
CA GLY A 147 -6.16 17.65 -9.39
C GLY A 147 -7.02 17.91 -8.16
N ASP A 148 -8.17 17.25 -8.05
CA ASP A 148 -9.07 17.41 -6.89
C ASP A 148 -8.41 16.96 -5.59
N LYS A 149 -7.70 15.81 -5.64
CA LYS A 149 -6.91 15.29 -4.51
C LYS A 149 -5.79 16.26 -4.13
N PHE A 150 -5.09 16.81 -5.12
CA PHE A 150 -4.03 17.79 -4.91
C PHE A 150 -4.55 19.06 -4.22
N GLN A 151 -5.64 19.65 -4.72
CA GLN A 151 -6.24 20.85 -4.14
C GLN A 151 -6.69 20.61 -2.69
N ARG A 152 -7.26 19.43 -2.40
CA ARG A 152 -7.66 19.07 -1.04
C ARG A 152 -6.47 18.99 -0.09
N TYR A 153 -5.40 18.30 -0.47
CA TYR A 153 -4.20 18.21 0.37
C TYR A 153 -3.50 19.56 0.53
N GLN A 154 -3.51 20.42 -0.50
CA GLN A 154 -3.06 21.80 -0.35
C GLN A 154 -3.89 22.59 0.67
N ALA A 155 -5.21 22.45 0.65
CA ALA A 155 -6.08 23.11 1.63
C ALA A 155 -5.83 22.59 3.06
N GLN A 156 -5.66 21.27 3.22
CA GLN A 156 -5.32 20.65 4.50
C GLN A 156 -3.95 21.13 5.02
N LEU A 157 -2.95 21.19 4.14
CA LEU A 157 -1.61 21.70 4.45
C LEU A 157 -1.68 23.16 4.91
N SER A 158 -2.40 24.02 4.18
CA SER A 158 -2.59 25.42 4.56
C SER A 158 -3.26 25.54 5.94
N GLY A 159 -4.27 24.71 6.21
CA GLY A 159 -4.91 24.64 7.52
C GLY A 159 -3.95 24.19 8.63
N ALA A 160 -3.13 23.16 8.38
CA ALA A 160 -2.15 22.66 9.34
C ALA A 160 -1.06 23.70 9.63
N LEU A 161 -0.55 24.39 8.61
CA LEU A 161 0.41 25.48 8.75
C LEU A 161 -0.15 26.60 9.63
N LYS A 162 -1.37 27.07 9.36
CA LYS A 162 -2.02 28.11 10.18
C LYS A 162 -2.18 27.69 11.64
N ARG A 163 -2.59 26.43 11.89
CA ARG A 163 -2.72 25.91 13.26
C ARG A 163 -1.38 25.81 13.98
N ALA A 164 -0.34 25.33 13.29
CA ALA A 164 1.01 25.23 13.84
C ALA A 164 1.56 26.64 14.15
N ALA A 165 1.49 27.57 13.20
CA ALA A 165 1.93 28.94 13.36
C ALA A 165 1.23 29.65 14.51
N PHE A 166 -0.11 29.57 14.57
CA PHE A 166 -0.89 30.14 15.68
C PHE A 166 -0.47 29.57 17.03
N SER A 167 -0.34 28.24 17.14
CA SER A 167 0.02 27.58 18.39
C SER A 167 1.44 27.94 18.84
N LEU A 168 2.39 28.01 17.91
CA LEU A 168 3.77 28.37 18.20
C LEU A 168 3.90 29.84 18.62
N ARG A 169 3.25 30.77 17.89
CA ARG A 169 3.24 32.20 18.25
C ARG A 169 2.53 32.47 19.58
N ALA A 170 1.59 31.62 20.00
CA ALA A 170 0.94 31.74 21.30
C ALA A 170 1.78 31.16 22.45
N MET A 171 2.46 30.02 22.23
CA MET A 171 3.14 29.26 23.28
C MET A 171 4.61 29.63 23.46
N LEU A 172 5.35 29.86 22.37
CA LEU A 172 6.79 30.16 22.46
C LEU A 172 7.09 31.41 23.27
N PRO A 173 6.34 32.53 23.15
CA PRO A 173 6.58 33.73 23.95
C PRO A 173 6.41 33.56 25.46
N GLN A 174 5.75 32.49 25.91
CA GLN A 174 5.60 32.17 27.34
C GLN A 174 6.88 31.54 27.91
N ILE A 175 7.82 31.12 27.05
CA ILE A 175 9.11 30.56 27.45
C ILE A 175 10.12 31.71 27.52
N PRO A 176 10.78 31.95 28.68
CA PRO A 176 11.66 33.11 28.86
C PRO A 176 12.77 33.28 27.81
N GLU A 177 13.24 32.18 27.22
CA GLU A 177 14.30 32.16 26.21
C GLU A 177 13.84 32.52 24.78
N CYS A 178 12.54 32.70 24.56
CA CYS A 178 11.96 32.94 23.24
C CYS A 178 10.97 34.12 23.29
N PRO A 179 11.45 35.38 23.25
CA PRO A 179 10.57 36.54 23.19
C PRO A 179 9.73 36.54 21.91
N LYS A 180 8.67 37.35 21.89
CA LYS A 180 7.69 37.39 20.79
C LYS A 180 8.34 37.59 19.42
N GLU A 181 9.29 38.50 19.31
CA GLU A 181 9.98 38.82 18.05
C GLU A 181 10.73 37.59 17.52
N LYS A 182 11.37 36.84 18.41
CA LYS A 182 12.08 35.60 18.07
C LYS A 182 11.11 34.48 17.68
N ALA A 183 10.00 34.36 18.40
CA ALA A 183 8.96 33.38 18.07
C ALA A 183 8.36 33.66 16.68
N ASP A 184 8.05 34.93 16.37
CA ASP A 184 7.53 35.35 15.08
C ASP A 184 8.56 35.09 13.97
N GLU A 185 9.84 35.39 14.19
CA GLU A 185 10.92 35.09 13.24
C GLU A 185 11.04 33.59 12.96
N LEU A 186 11.04 32.74 13.98
CA LEU A 186 11.14 31.29 13.83
C LEU A 186 9.95 30.72 13.05
N VAL A 187 8.73 31.19 13.35
CA VAL A 187 7.51 30.77 12.66
C VAL A 187 7.51 31.24 11.20
N ASP A 188 7.91 32.48 10.94
CA ASP A 188 8.06 33.00 9.58
C ASP A 188 9.05 32.19 8.75
N ARG A 189 10.17 31.78 9.35
CA ARG A 189 11.16 30.91 8.70
C ARG A 189 10.57 29.55 8.37
N LEU A 190 9.71 28.98 9.22
CA LEU A 190 9.02 27.72 8.91
C LEU A 190 8.03 27.90 7.75
N GLU A 191 7.18 28.93 7.79
CA GLU A 191 6.15 29.17 6.76
C GLU A 191 6.77 29.44 5.39
N LYS A 192 7.75 30.35 5.31
CA LYS A 192 8.37 30.78 4.04
C LYS A 192 9.23 29.69 3.40
N ASN A 193 9.77 28.76 4.18
CA ASN A 193 10.77 27.81 3.71
C ASN A 193 10.33 26.35 3.72
N LEU A 194 9.04 26.07 3.96
CA LEU A 194 8.53 24.70 3.93
C LEU A 194 8.76 24.03 2.56
N GLU A 195 8.39 24.69 1.46
CA GLU A 195 8.52 24.11 0.12
C GLU A 195 9.99 23.84 -0.25
N PRO A 196 10.93 24.80 -0.14
CA PRO A 196 12.36 24.52 -0.32
C PRO A 196 12.87 23.36 0.52
N PHE A 197 12.45 23.30 1.79
CA PHE A 197 12.77 22.19 2.68
C PHE A 197 12.28 20.86 2.13
N LEU A 198 11.00 20.76 1.75
CA LEU A 198 10.41 19.53 1.25
C LEU A 198 11.02 19.08 -0.08
N GLU A 199 11.26 19.99 -1.02
CA GLU A 199 11.90 19.70 -2.32
C GLU A 199 13.28 19.05 -2.12
N ARG A 200 14.10 19.63 -1.23
CA ARG A 200 15.41 19.09 -0.86
C ARG A 200 15.30 17.80 -0.04
N HIS A 201 14.43 17.78 0.97
CA HIS A 201 14.29 16.68 1.92
C HIS A 201 13.79 15.41 1.23
N MET A 202 12.89 15.55 0.26
CA MET A 202 12.39 14.45 -0.56
C MET A 202 13.28 14.14 -1.77
N ARG A 203 14.28 15.00 -2.07
CA ARG A 203 15.15 14.90 -3.25
C ARG A 203 14.32 14.75 -4.54
N THR A 204 13.39 15.67 -4.74
CA THR A 204 12.48 15.63 -5.88
C THR A 204 13.26 15.71 -7.20
N ARG A 205 12.59 15.39 -8.31
CA ARG A 205 13.18 15.60 -9.64
C ARG A 205 13.46 17.08 -9.89
N TYR A 206 12.51 17.94 -9.56
CA TYR A 206 12.65 19.40 -9.64
C TYR A 206 13.95 19.86 -8.96
N PHE A 207 14.15 19.55 -7.68
CA PHE A 207 15.35 19.93 -6.93
C PHE A 207 16.67 19.45 -7.57
N ARG A 208 16.68 18.25 -8.15
CA ARG A 208 17.89 17.67 -8.77
C ARG A 208 18.23 18.29 -10.12
N GLU A 209 17.26 18.89 -10.79
CA GLU A 209 17.39 19.47 -12.12
C GLU A 209 17.51 21.00 -12.08
N LEU A 210 17.52 21.61 -10.88
CA LEU A 210 17.71 23.05 -10.71
C LEU A 210 19.07 23.53 -11.21
N GLU A 211 19.09 24.74 -11.76
CA GLU A 211 20.34 25.43 -12.05
C GLU A 211 21.06 25.86 -10.77
N LYS A 212 22.37 26.10 -10.84
CA LYS A 212 23.21 26.36 -9.66
C LYS A 212 22.69 27.50 -8.76
N LYS A 213 22.14 28.56 -9.36
CA LYS A 213 21.59 29.70 -8.60
C LYS A 213 20.35 29.29 -7.80
N GLU A 214 19.35 28.72 -8.47
CA GLU A 214 18.11 28.25 -7.86
C GLU A 214 18.37 27.12 -6.85
N TYR A 215 19.31 26.23 -7.16
CA TYR A 215 19.76 25.18 -6.25
C TYR A 215 20.26 25.76 -4.92
N ASN A 216 21.11 26.79 -4.97
CA ASN A 216 21.62 27.44 -3.75
C ASN A 216 20.49 28.11 -2.96
N GLU A 217 19.57 28.81 -3.64
CA GLU A 217 18.40 29.44 -3.00
C GLU A 217 17.51 28.40 -2.28
N VAL A 218 17.25 27.26 -2.92
CA VAL A 218 16.48 26.16 -2.31
C VAL A 218 17.24 25.53 -1.14
N VAL A 219 18.57 25.37 -1.26
CA VAL A 219 19.41 24.85 -0.17
C VAL A 219 19.38 25.78 1.05
N ASP A 220 19.49 27.09 0.84
CA ASP A 220 19.47 28.10 1.89
C ASP A 220 18.10 28.20 2.57
N GLY A 221 17.01 28.15 1.78
CA GLY A 221 15.66 28.05 2.31
C GLY A 221 15.47 26.78 3.15
N ALA A 222 15.84 25.62 2.61
CA ALA A 222 15.75 24.35 3.32
C ALA A 222 16.55 24.33 4.64
N ASN A 223 17.75 24.92 4.64
CA ASN A 223 18.56 25.10 5.85
C ASN A 223 17.83 26.01 6.86
N SER A 224 17.24 27.11 6.39
CA SER A 224 16.50 28.05 7.24
C SER A 224 15.31 27.38 7.94
N PHE A 225 14.54 26.56 7.22
CA PHE A 225 13.48 25.75 7.82
C PHE A 225 14.02 24.75 8.84
N PHE A 226 15.06 23.98 8.47
CA PHE A 226 15.65 22.96 9.32
C PHE A 226 16.17 23.53 10.65
N TYR A 227 16.90 24.65 10.58
CA TYR A 227 17.43 25.31 11.77
C TYR A 227 16.33 25.91 12.64
N ALA A 228 15.31 26.54 12.04
CA ALA A 228 14.16 27.04 12.80
C ALA A 228 13.43 25.92 13.55
N ARG A 229 13.16 24.79 12.88
CA ARG A 229 12.53 23.61 13.51
C ARG A 229 13.38 23.05 14.65
N LYS A 230 14.69 22.90 14.44
CA LYS A 230 15.62 22.39 15.45
C LYS A 230 15.71 23.33 16.66
N GLU A 231 15.71 24.64 16.42
CA GLU A 231 15.73 25.64 17.48
C GLU A 231 14.43 25.62 18.30
N ILE A 232 13.28 25.53 17.65
CA ILE A 232 11.99 25.34 18.33
C ILE A 232 12.03 24.06 19.18
N GLU A 233 12.46 22.92 18.63
CA GLU A 233 12.53 21.67 19.39
C GLU A 233 13.46 21.77 20.60
N SER A 234 14.59 22.48 20.47
CA SER A 234 15.51 22.76 21.58
C SER A 234 14.85 23.61 22.67
N ILE A 235 14.17 24.70 22.28
CA ILE A 235 13.42 25.58 23.20
C ILE A 235 12.37 24.77 23.95
N LEU A 236 11.54 24.00 23.24
CA LEU A 236 10.49 23.18 23.84
C LEU A 236 11.06 22.12 24.79
N THR A 237 12.20 21.51 24.44
CA THR A 237 12.86 20.49 25.29
C THR A 237 13.40 21.10 26.58
N ARG A 238 13.95 22.32 26.52
CA ARG A 238 14.41 23.04 27.72
C ARG A 238 13.24 23.49 28.57
N ALA A 239 12.17 23.99 27.95
CA ALA A 239 10.97 24.46 28.65
C ALA A 239 10.35 23.41 29.57
N VAL A 240 10.31 22.12 29.16
CA VAL A 240 9.83 21.02 30.01
C VAL A 240 10.60 20.91 31.34
N ARG A 241 11.85 21.38 31.38
CA ARG A 241 12.70 21.33 32.58
C ARG A 241 12.69 22.63 33.38
N SER A 242 12.45 23.77 32.74
CA SER A 242 12.71 25.10 33.30
C SER A 242 11.48 25.99 33.45
N VAL A 243 10.35 25.65 32.84
CA VAL A 243 9.12 26.46 32.86
C VAL A 243 8.05 25.72 33.66
N GLU A 244 7.63 26.30 34.78
CA GLU A 244 6.57 25.76 35.62
C GLU A 244 5.25 25.67 34.84
N GLY A 245 4.57 24.51 34.90
CA GLY A 245 3.33 24.26 34.16
C GLY A 245 3.51 23.88 32.68
N PHE A 246 4.75 23.87 32.14
CA PHE A 246 5.02 23.38 30.80
C PHE A 246 5.37 21.89 30.80
N GLU A 247 4.41 21.05 30.41
CA GLU A 247 4.56 19.59 30.46
C GLU A 247 5.07 18.98 29.15
N ASP A 248 5.63 17.76 29.22
CA ASP A 248 6.04 17.00 28.04
C ASP A 248 4.85 16.70 27.09
N SER A 249 3.62 16.67 27.63
CA SER A 249 2.39 16.57 26.85
C SER A 249 2.22 17.74 25.86
N GLN A 250 2.53 18.97 26.29
CA GLN A 250 2.47 20.17 25.46
C GLN A 250 3.60 20.18 24.42
N ARG A 251 4.81 19.79 24.81
CA ARG A 251 5.93 19.61 23.88
C ARG A 251 5.57 18.64 22.75
N ARG A 252 5.03 17.46 23.10
CA ARG A 252 4.61 16.45 22.10
C ARG A 252 3.52 16.98 21.18
N LYS A 253 2.56 17.72 21.71
CA LYS A 253 1.50 18.35 20.91
C LYS A 253 2.06 19.33 19.88
N LEU A 254 2.97 20.23 20.28
CA LEU A 254 3.59 21.20 19.37
C LEU A 254 4.52 20.53 18.33
N LYS A 255 5.28 19.52 18.74
CA LYS A 255 6.07 18.68 17.82
C LYS A 255 5.17 18.01 16.79
N GLY A 256 4.06 17.41 17.23
CA GLY A 256 3.07 16.78 16.37
C GLY A 256 2.50 17.73 15.32
N LEU A 257 2.19 18.98 15.66
CA LEU A 257 1.74 19.98 14.69
C LEU A 257 2.77 20.26 13.58
N LEU A 258 4.05 20.29 13.91
CA LEU A 258 5.13 20.48 12.93
C LEU A 258 5.35 19.22 12.08
N ASP A 259 5.24 18.04 12.69
CA ASP A 259 5.33 16.77 12.00
C ASP A 259 4.18 16.61 10.99
N ASP A 260 2.95 17.00 11.36
CA ASP A 260 1.78 17.03 10.49
C ASP A 260 1.97 17.93 9.27
N VAL A 261 2.55 19.13 9.47
CA VAL A 261 2.86 20.07 8.38
C VAL A 261 3.83 19.44 7.38
N VAL A 262 4.91 18.83 7.87
CA VAL A 262 5.90 18.19 7.00
C VAL A 262 5.32 16.97 6.30
N PHE A 263 4.50 16.18 7.00
CA PHE A 263 3.82 15.02 6.42
C PHE A 263 2.85 15.42 5.31
N LEU A 264 1.92 16.34 5.56
CA LEU A 264 0.96 16.83 4.56
C LEU A 264 1.67 17.51 3.38
N GLY A 265 2.74 18.25 3.66
CA GLY A 265 3.59 18.83 2.62
C GLY A 265 4.23 17.78 1.73
N SER A 266 4.75 16.70 2.34
CA SER A 266 5.33 15.58 1.60
C SER A 266 4.30 14.89 0.71
N VAL A 267 3.10 14.63 1.25
CA VAL A 267 1.97 14.04 0.50
C VAL A 267 1.59 14.93 -0.68
N THR A 268 1.54 16.25 -0.49
CA THR A 268 1.23 17.21 -1.56
C THR A 268 2.26 17.14 -2.69
N ILE A 269 3.56 17.07 -2.38
CA ILE A 269 4.61 16.86 -3.39
C ILE A 269 4.45 15.51 -4.09
N HIS A 270 4.11 14.45 -3.37
CA HIS A 270 3.90 13.14 -4.00
C HIS A 270 2.73 13.16 -4.99
N ILE A 271 1.60 13.77 -4.64
CA ILE A 271 0.45 13.87 -5.54
C ILE A 271 0.82 14.71 -6.78
N ARG A 272 1.52 15.83 -6.60
CA ARG A 272 2.03 16.64 -7.73
C ARG A 272 2.92 15.80 -8.66
N ASN A 273 3.85 15.03 -8.07
CA ASN A 273 4.73 14.16 -8.85
C ASN A 273 3.98 12.98 -9.50
N GLU A 274 2.89 12.48 -8.90
CA GLU A 274 2.00 11.49 -9.52
C GLU A 274 1.30 12.05 -10.76
N MET A 275 0.89 13.32 -10.75
CA MET A 275 0.31 13.99 -11.93
C MET A 275 1.30 13.96 -13.10
N ASP A 276 2.53 14.43 -12.88
CA ASP A 276 3.58 14.43 -13.89
C ASP A 276 3.94 13.01 -14.37
N ARG A 277 3.98 12.05 -13.44
CA ARG A 277 4.25 10.64 -13.77
C ARG A 277 3.14 10.05 -14.62
N TRP A 278 1.89 10.38 -14.32
CA TRP A 278 0.74 9.93 -15.08
C TRP A 278 0.76 10.46 -16.51
N ASP A 279 0.99 11.76 -16.69
CA ASP A 279 1.12 12.36 -18.03
C ASP A 279 2.23 11.67 -18.83
N LYS A 280 3.41 11.48 -18.23
CA LYS A 280 4.52 10.74 -18.84
C LYS A 280 4.16 9.27 -19.12
N ALA A 281 3.36 8.62 -18.28
CA ALA A 281 2.94 7.24 -18.48
C ALA A 281 1.96 7.11 -19.66
N VAL A 282 1.01 8.04 -19.81
CA VAL A 282 0.07 8.11 -20.93
C VAL A 282 0.81 8.42 -22.24
N GLU A 283 1.74 9.36 -22.24
CA GLU A 283 2.57 9.70 -23.40
C GLU A 283 3.44 8.52 -23.84
N ARG A 284 4.20 7.92 -22.90
CA ARG A 284 5.03 6.74 -23.18
C ARG A 284 4.20 5.54 -23.59
N GLY A 285 3.04 5.35 -22.97
CA GLY A 285 2.12 4.28 -23.32
C GLY A 285 1.61 4.45 -24.74
N SER A 286 1.21 5.66 -25.13
CA SER A 286 0.82 5.98 -26.50
C SER A 286 1.94 5.70 -27.51
N ALA A 287 3.17 6.10 -27.20
CA ALA A 287 4.32 5.90 -28.08
C ALA A 287 4.76 4.43 -28.18
N LYS A 288 4.86 3.73 -27.05
CA LYS A 288 5.32 2.33 -26.97
C LYS A 288 4.26 1.38 -27.51
N PHE A 289 3.04 1.48 -27.00
CA PHE A 289 1.99 0.54 -27.33
C PHE A 289 1.36 0.83 -28.68
N GLY A 290 1.45 2.06 -29.20
CA GLY A 290 0.95 2.39 -30.54
C GLY A 290 1.53 1.52 -31.67
N THR A 291 2.73 0.96 -31.49
CA THR A 291 3.39 0.07 -32.45
C THR A 291 3.33 -1.42 -32.10
N GLU A 292 2.93 -1.78 -30.88
CA GLU A 292 2.81 -3.18 -30.46
C GLU A 292 1.54 -3.83 -31.02
N SER A 293 1.64 -5.10 -31.39
CA SER A 293 0.47 -5.87 -31.82
C SER A 293 -0.46 -6.14 -30.64
N ASP A 294 -1.75 -6.36 -30.91
CA ASP A 294 -2.70 -6.75 -29.86
C ASP A 294 -2.30 -8.08 -29.20
N GLY A 295 -1.61 -8.97 -29.93
CA GLY A 295 -1.05 -10.21 -29.38
C GLY A 295 0.01 -9.95 -28.32
N ASP A 296 0.93 -9.01 -28.56
CA ASP A 296 2.00 -8.69 -27.60
C ASP A 296 1.45 -8.06 -26.31
N ARG A 297 0.42 -7.22 -26.45
CA ARG A 297 -0.28 -6.62 -25.29
C ARG A 297 -1.04 -7.68 -24.48
N LEU A 298 -1.65 -8.66 -25.15
CA LEU A 298 -2.28 -9.80 -24.49
C LEU A 298 -1.27 -10.63 -23.70
N VAL A 299 -0.10 -10.93 -24.28
CA VAL A 299 0.99 -11.64 -23.57
C VAL A 299 1.42 -10.88 -22.30
N GLN A 300 1.54 -9.55 -22.37
CA GLN A 300 1.85 -8.73 -21.18
C GLN A 300 0.77 -8.80 -20.09
N MET A 301 -0.51 -8.88 -20.47
CA MET A 301 -1.61 -9.07 -19.52
C MET A 301 -1.54 -10.46 -18.86
N GLU A 302 -1.27 -11.50 -19.63
CA GLU A 302 -1.14 -12.87 -19.12
C GLU A 302 0.06 -13.04 -18.18
N GLU A 303 1.23 -12.53 -18.56
CA GLU A 303 2.45 -12.52 -17.73
C GLU A 303 2.19 -11.81 -16.40
N ALA A 304 1.53 -10.66 -16.44
CA ALA A 304 1.18 -9.94 -15.24
C ALA A 304 0.24 -10.74 -14.32
N LEU A 305 -0.75 -11.46 -14.88
CA LEU A 305 -1.68 -12.26 -14.08
C LEU A 305 -0.94 -13.42 -13.41
N LYS A 306 0.00 -14.04 -14.12
CA LYS A 306 0.88 -15.07 -13.56
C LYS A 306 1.70 -14.55 -12.38
N VAL A 307 2.31 -13.37 -12.52
CA VAL A 307 3.04 -12.73 -11.41
C VAL A 307 2.13 -12.48 -10.20
N LYS A 308 0.91 -11.96 -10.41
CA LYS A 308 -0.04 -11.74 -9.31
C LYS A 308 -0.46 -13.03 -8.62
N ARG A 309 -0.62 -14.13 -9.36
CA ARG A 309 -0.86 -15.46 -8.79
C ARG A 309 0.30 -15.91 -7.90
N GLU A 310 1.54 -15.75 -8.35
CA GLU A 310 2.73 -16.14 -7.58
C GLU A 310 2.84 -15.35 -6.27
N ILE A 311 2.56 -14.04 -6.32
CA ILE A 311 2.62 -13.17 -5.13
C ILE A 311 1.47 -13.50 -4.16
N ALA A 312 0.25 -13.73 -4.65
CA ALA A 312 -0.86 -14.19 -3.81
C ALA A 312 -0.52 -15.53 -3.11
N ALA A 313 0.16 -16.45 -3.80
CA ALA A 313 0.63 -17.69 -3.17
C ALA A 313 1.70 -17.45 -2.09
N GLN A 314 2.59 -16.46 -2.28
CA GLN A 314 3.58 -16.08 -1.26
C GLN A 314 2.92 -15.53 0.01
N MET A 315 1.88 -14.71 -0.13
CA MET A 315 1.12 -14.16 1.01
C MET A 315 0.57 -15.27 1.93
N ALA A 316 -0.04 -16.29 1.33
CA ALA A 316 -0.52 -17.47 2.05
C ALA A 316 0.64 -18.30 2.62
N GLY A 317 1.71 -18.50 1.84
CA GLY A 317 2.89 -19.23 2.28
C GLY A 317 3.58 -18.62 3.50
N MET A 318 3.67 -17.28 3.57
CA MET A 318 4.21 -16.54 4.72
C MET A 318 3.37 -16.73 5.98
N ALA A 319 2.05 -16.82 5.84
CA ALA A 319 1.12 -17.09 6.93
C ALA A 319 0.95 -18.58 7.25
N ARG A 320 1.54 -19.47 6.44
CA ARG A 320 1.36 -20.93 6.49
C ARG A 320 -0.11 -21.35 6.32
N THR A 321 -0.84 -20.61 5.49
CA THR A 321 -2.23 -20.89 5.14
C THR A 321 -2.37 -21.48 3.74
N ASP A 322 -3.59 -21.84 3.36
CA ASP A 322 -3.88 -22.34 2.03
C ASP A 322 -3.64 -21.27 0.95
N THR A 323 -2.99 -21.64 -0.15
CA THR A 323 -2.67 -20.74 -1.29
C THR A 323 -3.82 -20.54 -2.26
N SER A 324 -4.98 -21.14 -2.01
CA SER A 324 -6.14 -20.99 -2.89
C SER A 324 -6.69 -19.57 -2.84
N PRO A 325 -7.06 -18.99 -3.99
CA PRO A 325 -7.82 -17.75 -4.03
C PRO A 325 -9.27 -17.96 -3.58
N LEU A 326 -9.75 -19.21 -3.50
CA LEU A 326 -11.14 -19.50 -3.17
C LEU A 326 -11.45 -19.16 -1.72
N CYS A 327 -12.61 -18.54 -1.49
CA CYS A 327 -13.06 -18.15 -0.16
C CYS A 327 -13.19 -19.38 0.75
N GLN A 328 -12.53 -19.32 1.92
CA GLN A 328 -12.62 -20.35 2.96
C GLN A 328 -13.28 -19.82 4.25
N GLN A 329 -13.68 -18.54 4.28
CA GLN A 329 -14.10 -17.85 5.50
C GLN A 329 -15.59 -17.52 5.47
N SER A 330 -16.40 -18.17 6.31
CA SER A 330 -17.83 -17.87 6.49
C SER A 330 -18.09 -16.69 7.43
N HIS A 331 -17.23 -16.50 8.43
CA HIS A 331 -17.53 -15.62 9.58
C HIS A 331 -16.56 -14.46 9.76
N GLN A 332 -15.35 -14.57 9.19
CA GLN A 332 -14.39 -13.48 9.25
C GLN A 332 -14.80 -12.41 8.24
N PRO A 333 -15.01 -11.14 8.65
CA PRO A 333 -15.34 -10.09 7.69
C PRO A 333 -14.18 -9.86 6.71
N PRO A 334 -14.45 -9.56 5.43
CA PRO A 334 -13.43 -9.22 4.46
C PRO A 334 -12.71 -7.92 4.85
N LEU A 335 -11.43 -7.81 4.51
CA LEU A 335 -10.65 -6.59 4.68
C LEU A 335 -11.22 -5.46 3.82
N THR A 336 -11.68 -4.37 4.43
CA THR A 336 -12.21 -3.20 3.72
C THR A 336 -11.12 -2.17 3.40
N PHE A 337 -11.33 -1.35 2.37
CA PHE A 337 -10.42 -0.25 2.05
C PHE A 337 -10.36 0.78 3.17
N GLU A 338 -11.49 1.07 3.83
CA GLU A 338 -11.52 1.98 4.98
C GLU A 338 -10.60 1.51 6.11
N ALA A 339 -10.68 0.22 6.49
CA ALA A 339 -9.81 -0.35 7.51
C ALA A 339 -8.33 -0.26 7.09
N VAL A 340 -8.02 -0.54 5.82
CA VAL A 340 -6.65 -0.42 5.31
C VAL A 340 -6.17 1.02 5.34
N SER A 341 -7.00 1.97 4.93
CA SER A 341 -6.72 3.41 4.96
C SER A 341 -6.42 3.89 6.37
N GLU A 342 -7.26 3.55 7.34
CA GLU A 342 -7.06 3.91 8.74
C GLU A 342 -5.71 3.39 9.26
N ILE A 343 -5.39 2.13 8.97
CA ILE A 343 -4.14 1.52 9.40
C ILE A 343 -2.94 2.17 8.70
N LEU A 344 -2.99 2.36 7.39
CA LEU A 344 -1.89 2.98 6.63
C LEU A 344 -1.62 4.41 7.10
N ASN A 345 -2.66 5.22 7.26
CA ASN A 345 -2.54 6.60 7.73
C ASN A 345 -2.01 6.67 9.17
N ARG A 346 -2.22 5.63 9.99
CA ARG A 346 -1.62 5.53 11.32
C ARG A 346 -0.18 5.03 11.31
N LEU A 347 0.15 4.02 10.50
CA LEU A 347 1.44 3.34 10.54
C LEU A 347 2.53 4.02 9.70
N VAL A 348 2.18 4.58 8.54
CA VAL A 348 3.15 5.19 7.62
C VAL A 348 3.90 6.38 8.24
N PRO A 349 3.24 7.30 8.98
CA PRO A 349 3.95 8.39 9.65
C PRO A 349 4.94 7.93 10.75
N LEU A 350 4.87 6.67 11.20
CA LEU A 350 5.77 6.15 12.24
C LEU A 350 7.14 5.75 11.69
N ASP A 351 7.29 5.55 10.38
CA ASP A 351 8.58 5.37 9.69
C ASP A 351 8.90 6.64 8.89
N ASN A 352 9.82 7.43 9.42
CA ASN A 352 10.14 8.77 8.88
C ASN A 352 10.68 8.73 7.45
N ASP A 353 11.19 7.59 6.99
CA ASP A 353 11.74 7.41 5.63
C ASP A 353 10.77 6.71 4.69
N MET A 354 9.62 6.20 5.15
CA MET A 354 8.67 5.39 4.36
C MET A 354 8.34 6.03 3.00
N LEU A 355 8.02 7.33 3.00
CA LEU A 355 7.67 8.06 1.78
C LEU A 355 8.89 8.61 1.01
N ARG A 356 10.11 8.50 1.56
CA ARG A 356 11.35 9.10 1.03
C ARG A 356 12.30 8.09 0.39
N VAL A 357 12.01 6.79 0.52
CA VAL A 357 12.82 5.73 -0.09
C VAL A 357 12.96 5.92 -1.60
N PRO A 358 14.08 5.47 -2.22
CA PRO A 358 14.28 5.53 -3.67
C PRO A 358 13.06 5.08 -4.48
N ARG A 359 12.42 4.00 -4.05
CA ARG A 359 11.25 3.43 -4.73
C ARG A 359 10.09 4.42 -4.86
N VAL A 360 9.70 5.13 -3.78
CA VAL A 360 8.61 6.12 -3.84
C VAL A 360 8.97 7.31 -4.73
N ARG A 361 10.23 7.74 -4.69
CA ARG A 361 10.70 8.84 -5.54
C ARG A 361 10.63 8.47 -7.03
N MET A 362 10.96 7.23 -7.37
CA MET A 362 10.95 6.75 -8.76
C MET A 362 9.55 6.41 -9.26
N TYR A 363 8.79 5.61 -8.50
CA TYR A 363 7.55 4.97 -8.97
C TYR A 363 6.28 5.48 -8.28
N GLY A 364 6.43 6.33 -7.27
CA GLY A 364 5.31 6.89 -6.52
C GLY A 364 4.94 6.11 -5.26
N ILE A 365 3.94 6.63 -4.57
CA ILE A 365 3.39 5.93 -3.40
C ILE A 365 2.78 4.61 -3.90
N PRO A 366 3.12 3.46 -3.29
CA PRO A 366 2.58 2.18 -3.72
C PRO A 366 1.05 2.18 -3.75
N ARG A 367 0.48 1.57 -4.78
CA ARG A 367 -0.98 1.33 -4.85
C ARG A 367 -1.37 0.24 -3.86
N VAL A 368 -2.62 0.17 -3.45
CA VAL A 368 -3.15 -0.86 -2.56
C VAL A 368 -4.12 -1.72 -3.38
N VAL A 369 -3.87 -3.02 -3.43
CA VAL A 369 -4.74 -3.99 -4.11
C VAL A 369 -5.16 -5.05 -3.12
N ILE A 370 -6.47 -5.25 -2.96
CA ILE A 370 -7.00 -6.39 -2.22
C ILE A 370 -7.24 -7.54 -3.20
N VAL A 371 -6.68 -8.71 -2.89
CA VAL A 371 -6.76 -9.91 -3.72
C VAL A 371 -7.50 -11.05 -3.01
N PRO A 372 -8.18 -11.93 -3.76
CA PRO A 372 -8.88 -13.07 -3.17
C PRO A 372 -7.93 -14.04 -2.47
N GLY A 373 -8.43 -14.70 -1.43
CA GLY A 373 -7.68 -15.65 -0.62
C GLY A 373 -7.30 -15.10 0.76
N GLN A 374 -6.28 -15.70 1.37
CA GLN A 374 -5.87 -15.44 2.74
C GLN A 374 -4.35 -15.36 2.89
N GLY A 375 -3.88 -14.73 3.96
CA GLY A 375 -2.45 -14.65 4.25
C GLY A 375 -2.07 -13.41 5.05
N TYR A 376 -0.79 -13.03 4.92
CA TYR A 376 -0.33 -11.68 5.26
C TYR A 376 -0.30 -10.78 4.03
N GLY A 377 -0.15 -9.47 4.25
CA GLY A 377 0.13 -8.56 3.15
C GLY A 377 1.58 -8.69 2.68
N THR A 378 1.83 -8.31 1.43
CA THR A 378 3.16 -8.26 0.84
C THR A 378 3.26 -7.06 -0.11
N TYR A 379 4.46 -6.79 -0.61
CA TYR A 379 4.72 -5.76 -1.60
C TYR A 379 5.14 -6.41 -2.91
N ASP A 380 4.50 -5.99 -3.99
CA ASP A 380 4.86 -6.34 -5.36
C ASP A 380 5.78 -5.27 -5.95
N TRP A 381 7.05 -5.64 -6.13
CA TRP A 381 8.03 -4.79 -6.78
C TRP A 381 7.67 -4.50 -8.24
N THR A 382 7.03 -5.41 -8.97
CA THR A 382 6.87 -5.30 -10.43
C THR A 382 6.04 -4.09 -10.87
N ASP A 383 5.02 -3.72 -10.10
CA ASP A 383 4.14 -2.57 -10.40
C ASP A 383 3.92 -1.60 -9.23
N ASN A 384 4.77 -1.71 -8.19
CA ASN A 384 4.79 -0.84 -7.01
C ASN A 384 3.45 -0.87 -6.25
N THR A 385 3.11 -2.03 -5.68
CA THR A 385 1.79 -2.30 -5.09
C THR A 385 1.90 -3.02 -3.74
N PHE A 386 1.19 -2.53 -2.72
CA PHE A 386 0.84 -3.33 -1.54
C PHE A 386 -0.30 -4.28 -1.89
N MET A 387 -0.01 -5.58 -1.89
CA MET A 387 -0.99 -6.62 -2.08
C MET A 387 -1.46 -7.14 -0.72
N LEU A 388 -2.76 -7.05 -0.48
CA LEU A 388 -3.40 -7.44 0.77
C LEU A 388 -4.42 -8.56 0.51
N PRO A 389 -4.48 -9.59 1.36
CA PRO A 389 -5.45 -10.65 1.15
C PRO A 389 -6.83 -10.16 1.60
N LEU A 390 -7.88 -10.61 0.91
CA LEU A 390 -9.25 -10.34 1.30
C LEU A 390 -9.54 -10.82 2.72
N PHE A 391 -8.94 -11.95 3.12
CA PHE A 391 -9.06 -12.50 4.48
C PHE A 391 -7.70 -12.61 5.17
N PRO A 392 -7.27 -11.59 5.94
CA PRO A 392 -6.03 -11.65 6.71
C PRO A 392 -6.00 -12.80 7.72
N SER A 393 -4.92 -13.59 7.78
CA SER A 393 -4.86 -14.78 8.64
C SER A 393 -4.82 -14.49 10.15
N TYR A 394 -4.58 -13.24 10.56
CA TYR A 394 -4.49 -12.84 11.97
C TYR A 394 -5.24 -11.54 12.25
N SER A 395 -4.86 -10.45 11.58
CA SER A 395 -5.54 -9.16 11.69
C SER A 395 -5.25 -8.30 10.46
N ALA A 396 -6.12 -7.32 10.20
CA ALA A 396 -5.91 -6.29 9.20
C ALA A 396 -4.60 -5.52 9.45
N GLU A 397 -4.35 -5.13 10.72
CA GLU A 397 -3.12 -4.43 11.11
C GLU A 397 -1.87 -5.21 10.76
N ARG A 398 -1.86 -6.53 11.03
CA ARG A 398 -0.70 -7.37 10.71
C ARG A 398 -0.51 -7.52 9.20
N ALA A 399 -1.59 -7.68 8.43
CA ALA A 399 -1.47 -7.75 6.97
C ALA A 399 -0.88 -6.46 6.38
N VAL A 400 -1.39 -5.30 6.78
CA VAL A 400 -0.88 -4.00 6.33
C VAL A 400 0.56 -3.79 6.76
N ALA A 401 0.89 -4.03 8.03
CA ALA A 401 2.26 -3.87 8.54
C ALA A 401 3.27 -4.79 7.83
N TYR A 402 2.87 -6.02 7.49
CA TYR A 402 3.71 -6.93 6.72
C TYR A 402 3.95 -6.40 5.30
N SER A 403 2.94 -5.83 4.63
CA SER A 403 3.12 -5.20 3.31
C SER A 403 4.12 -4.04 3.35
N LEU A 404 4.04 -3.20 4.40
CA LEU A 404 4.99 -2.12 4.64
C LEU A 404 6.40 -2.66 4.91
N ALA A 405 6.52 -3.75 5.68
CA ALA A 405 7.80 -4.37 5.99
C ALA A 405 8.45 -4.96 4.73
N THR A 406 7.71 -5.74 3.93
CA THR A 406 8.21 -6.28 2.67
C THR A 406 8.62 -5.17 1.70
N PHE A 407 7.90 -4.05 1.70
CA PHE A 407 8.27 -2.89 0.93
C PHE A 407 9.59 -2.27 1.38
N ARG A 408 9.78 -2.05 2.69
CA ARG A 408 11.04 -1.52 3.22
C ARG A 408 12.20 -2.47 2.98
N TRP A 409 11.94 -3.78 3.06
CA TRP A 409 12.91 -4.82 2.77
C TRP A 409 13.34 -4.81 1.29
N ASP A 410 12.38 -4.74 0.37
CA ASP A 410 12.70 -4.78 -1.06
C ASP A 410 13.26 -3.44 -1.57
N ALA A 411 12.79 -2.31 -1.02
CA ALA A 411 13.30 -0.96 -1.33
C ALA A 411 14.71 -0.67 -0.79
N ASP A 412 15.28 -1.57 0.01
CA ASP A 412 16.67 -1.54 0.42
C ASP A 412 17.60 -2.01 -0.72
N GLU A 413 17.68 -1.18 -1.77
CA GLU A 413 18.50 -1.42 -2.98
C GLU A 413 20.00 -1.46 -2.65
N ASP A 414 20.46 -0.58 -1.76
CA ASP A 414 21.86 -0.52 -1.29
C ASP A 414 22.21 -1.62 -0.26
N ARG A 415 21.23 -2.47 0.09
CA ARG A 415 21.34 -3.54 1.08
C ARG A 415 21.82 -3.07 2.47
N GLU A 416 21.59 -1.81 2.82
CA GLU A 416 22.01 -1.25 4.12
C GLU A 416 21.30 -1.99 5.26
N PHE A 417 20.00 -2.24 5.12
CA PHE A 417 19.22 -2.96 6.12
C PHE A 417 19.55 -4.44 6.11
N LYS A 418 19.54 -5.07 4.94
CA LYS A 418 19.81 -6.51 4.79
C LYS A 418 21.14 -6.89 5.40
N ASN A 419 22.21 -6.15 5.09
CA ASN A 419 23.55 -6.47 5.54
C ASN A 419 23.73 -6.23 7.04
N THR A 420 23.12 -5.17 7.61
CA THR A 420 23.27 -4.88 9.04
C THR A 420 22.33 -5.71 9.93
N TYR A 421 21.14 -6.03 9.43
CA TYR A 421 20.15 -6.84 10.14
C TYR A 421 20.55 -8.33 10.22
N GLU A 422 21.25 -8.86 9.22
CA GLU A 422 21.82 -10.22 9.23
C GLU A 422 22.90 -10.40 10.32
N LEU A 423 23.58 -9.32 10.72
CA LEU A 423 24.64 -9.37 11.74
C LEU A 423 24.10 -9.48 13.17
N LEU A 424 22.81 -9.19 13.39
CA LEU A 424 22.18 -9.31 14.70
C LEU A 424 22.23 -10.75 15.19
N LYS A 425 22.46 -10.95 16.49
CA LYS A 425 22.69 -12.27 17.08
C LYS A 425 21.61 -13.30 16.72
N GLU A 426 20.34 -12.89 16.72
CA GLU A 426 19.19 -13.76 16.45
C GLU A 426 18.98 -14.05 14.95
N ASN A 427 19.66 -13.31 14.06
CA ASN A 427 19.47 -13.38 12.62
C ASN A 427 20.65 -13.99 11.87
N ARG A 428 21.79 -14.14 12.54
CA ARG A 428 23.02 -14.69 11.95
C ARG A 428 22.80 -16.10 11.39
N GLY A 429 23.16 -16.30 10.13
CA GLY A 429 23.06 -17.60 9.45
C GLY A 429 21.65 -17.97 8.97
N LYS A 430 20.65 -17.09 9.10
CA LYS A 430 19.34 -17.29 8.48
C LYS A 430 19.46 -17.19 6.95
N SER A 431 18.67 -17.98 6.24
CA SER A 431 18.50 -17.81 4.80
C SER A 431 17.85 -16.45 4.49
N ILE A 432 18.02 -15.94 3.26
CA ILE A 432 17.39 -14.68 2.82
C ILE A 432 15.87 -14.66 3.12
N LYS A 433 15.18 -15.77 2.87
CA LYS A 433 13.74 -15.91 3.16
C LYS A 433 13.46 -15.89 4.66
N GLY A 434 14.28 -16.57 5.46
CA GLY A 434 14.16 -16.56 6.93
C GLY A 434 14.43 -15.17 7.52
N LEU A 435 15.37 -14.44 6.94
CA LEU A 435 15.73 -13.09 7.35
C LEU A 435 14.60 -12.09 7.02
N ALA A 436 14.05 -12.13 5.81
CA ALA A 436 12.91 -11.30 5.40
C ALA A 436 11.67 -11.56 6.27
N SER A 437 11.41 -12.83 6.62
CA SER A 437 10.32 -13.21 7.53
C SER A 437 10.54 -12.68 8.95
N SER A 438 11.77 -12.75 9.46
CA SER A 438 12.13 -12.20 10.78
C SER A 438 11.98 -10.68 10.79
N PHE A 439 12.50 -10.01 9.76
CA PHE A 439 12.36 -8.57 9.59
C PHE A 439 10.90 -8.15 9.55
N SER A 440 10.05 -8.85 8.79
CA SER A 440 8.63 -8.50 8.68
C SER A 440 7.90 -8.60 10.03
N ASN A 441 8.22 -9.62 10.81
CA ASN A 441 7.65 -9.79 12.14
C ASN A 441 8.15 -8.71 13.12
N ASP A 442 9.44 -8.43 13.12
CA ASP A 442 10.03 -7.41 14.00
C ASP A 442 9.56 -6.00 13.62
N TYR A 443 9.44 -5.70 12.32
CA TYR A 443 8.94 -4.44 11.80
C TYR A 443 7.47 -4.21 12.18
N TYR A 444 6.64 -5.26 12.12
CA TYR A 444 5.27 -5.21 12.65
C TYR A 444 5.25 -4.88 14.15
N LEU A 445 6.05 -5.57 14.97
CA LEU A 445 6.13 -5.29 16.41
C LEU A 445 6.70 -3.90 16.69
N TRP A 446 7.66 -3.44 15.88
CA TRP A 446 8.23 -2.11 15.97
C TRP A 446 7.15 -1.05 15.80
N LEU A 447 6.41 -1.10 14.69
CA LEU A 447 5.37 -0.13 14.36
C LEU A 447 4.18 -0.15 15.32
N THR A 448 3.77 -1.35 15.78
CA THR A 448 2.51 -1.52 16.53
C THR A 448 2.68 -1.57 18.05
N LYS A 449 3.90 -1.80 18.54
CA LYS A 449 4.20 -1.93 19.98
C LYS A 449 5.33 -1.00 20.42
N GLU A 450 6.52 -1.11 19.85
CA GLU A 450 7.69 -0.35 20.33
C GLU A 450 7.53 1.16 20.17
N ARG A 451 6.97 1.61 19.04
CA ARG A 451 6.66 3.03 18.80
C ARG A 451 5.64 3.61 19.79
N PHE A 452 4.88 2.76 20.48
CA PHE A 452 3.95 3.16 21.55
C PHE A 452 4.53 2.92 22.96
N GLY A 453 5.83 2.63 23.07
CA GLY A 453 6.55 2.48 24.34
C GLY A 453 6.56 1.07 24.92
N PHE A 454 5.93 0.09 24.27
CA PHE A 454 5.96 -1.31 24.71
C PHE A 454 7.29 -1.96 24.33
N ARG A 455 8.02 -2.46 25.32
CA ARG A 455 9.33 -3.10 25.14
C ARG A 455 9.18 -4.60 24.88
N VAL A 456 8.90 -4.97 23.62
CA VAL A 456 8.61 -6.35 23.20
C VAL A 456 9.78 -6.97 22.41
N LEU A 457 10.51 -6.18 21.62
CA LEU A 457 11.64 -6.64 20.84
C LEU A 457 12.87 -6.90 21.72
N PRO A 458 13.72 -7.86 21.36
CA PRO A 458 15.06 -8.01 21.93
C PRO A 458 15.83 -6.69 21.86
N ARG A 459 16.65 -6.41 22.88
CA ARG A 459 17.33 -5.11 23.00
C ARG A 459 18.14 -4.74 21.76
N GLU A 460 18.93 -5.67 21.22
CA GLU A 460 19.78 -5.45 20.05
C GLU A 460 18.94 -5.10 18.80
N VAL A 461 17.84 -5.83 18.59
CA VAL A 461 16.90 -5.59 17.49
C VAL A 461 16.25 -4.22 17.65
N ARG A 462 15.74 -3.90 18.84
CA ARG A 462 15.14 -2.59 19.13
C ARG A 462 16.10 -1.43 18.88
N ASP A 463 17.34 -1.54 19.35
CA ASP A 463 18.35 -0.49 19.20
C ASP A 463 18.72 -0.32 17.70
N TRP A 464 18.73 -1.41 16.94
CA TRP A 464 18.89 -1.37 15.48
C TRP A 464 17.72 -0.65 14.80
N PHE A 465 16.47 -0.98 15.15
CA PHE A 465 15.28 -0.33 14.59
C PHE A 465 15.24 1.16 14.91
N LYS A 466 15.56 1.56 16.15
CA LYS A 466 15.73 2.97 16.52
C LYS A 466 16.73 3.67 15.61
N THR A 467 17.92 3.09 15.45
CA THR A 467 18.98 3.67 14.62
C THR A 467 18.57 3.81 13.15
N LYS A 468 17.75 2.88 12.63
CA LYS A 468 17.38 2.82 11.21
C LYS A 468 16.09 3.56 10.85
N PHE A 469 15.16 3.72 11.80
CA PHE A 469 13.82 4.26 11.52
C PHE A 469 13.43 5.44 12.43
N ASP A 470 14.08 5.62 13.58
CA ASP A 470 13.91 6.84 14.38
C ASP A 470 14.98 7.84 13.94
N SER A 471 14.56 8.93 13.29
CA SER A 471 15.47 10.05 12.98
C SER A 471 15.90 10.84 14.22
N GLU A 472 15.64 10.34 15.43
CA GLU A 472 16.18 10.88 16.68
C GLU A 472 17.64 10.41 16.87
N GLY A 473 18.52 10.88 15.98
CA GLY A 473 19.96 10.76 16.14
C GLY A 473 20.65 10.00 15.02
N VAL A 474 21.61 10.69 14.39
CA VAL A 474 22.57 10.25 13.37
C VAL A 474 22.03 10.24 11.93
N ARG A 475 22.18 11.39 11.26
CA ARG A 475 23.21 11.56 10.21
C ARG A 475 23.79 12.97 10.29
#